data_AF-A0A2V6L059-F1
#
_entry.id   AF-A0A2V6L059-F1
#
_cell.length_a   1.000
_cell.length_b   1.000
_cell.length_c   1.000
_cell.angle_alpha   90.00
_cell.angle_beta   90.00
_cell.angle_gamma   90.00
#
_symmetry.space_group_name_H-M   'P 1'
#
loop_
_entity.id
_entity.type
_entity.pdbx_description
1 polymer ?
#
loop_
_entity_poly.entity_id
_entity_poly.type
_entity_poly.pdbx_seq_one_letter_code
_entity_poly.pdbx_strand_id
1 'polypeptide(L)'
;MKKIQFSALACLIISTTLLPSALANHRTGSIIAPELLLAGDFNQDGNMDLAVNCTGFDVVAILFGDGQGGFTLGGHFPVDTLTKGLQMGDVNRDGHLDLVNAANWGYDETVLLGTPSFERLQ
;
A
#
# COMPACT_ATOMS: atom_id res chain seq x y z
N MET A 1 2.21 21.52 -17.16
CA MET A 1 2.18 20.63 -15.97
C MET A 1 2.22 19.20 -16.46
N LYS A 2 3.28 18.42 -16.14
CA LYS A 2 3.32 16.99 -16.50
C LYS A 2 2.27 16.27 -15.65
N LYS A 3 1.20 15.79 -16.29
CA LYS A 3 0.25 14.89 -15.64
C LYS A 3 0.92 13.52 -15.57
N ILE A 4 1.34 13.10 -14.38
CA ILE A 4 1.75 11.71 -14.16
C ILE A 4 0.46 10.94 -13.88
N GLN A 5 0.02 10.10 -14.82
CA GLN A 5 -1.13 9.21 -14.60
C GLN A 5 -0.69 8.04 -13.74
N PHE A 6 -1.03 8.06 -12.45
CA PHE A 6 -0.63 7.05 -11.48
C PHE A 6 -1.56 5.82 -11.40
N SER A 7 -2.74 5.85 -12.03
CA SER A 7 -3.84 4.94 -11.68
C SER A 7 -3.74 3.50 -12.23
N ALA A 8 -2.76 3.15 -13.05
CA ALA A 8 -2.61 1.78 -13.58
C ALA A 8 -1.23 1.18 -13.33
N LEU A 9 -0.18 2.01 -13.28
CA LEU A 9 1.19 1.52 -13.19
C LEU A 9 1.52 0.95 -11.81
N ALA A 10 1.04 1.59 -10.74
CA ALA A 10 1.25 1.10 -9.36
C ALA A 10 0.67 -0.31 -9.16
N CYS A 11 -0.57 -0.53 -9.56
CA CYS A 11 -1.19 -1.85 -9.44
C CYS A 11 -0.63 -2.89 -10.43
N LEU A 12 -0.10 -2.47 -11.58
CA LEU A 12 0.60 -3.38 -12.49
C LEU A 12 1.92 -3.88 -11.89
N ILE A 13 2.68 -3.00 -11.22
CA ILE A 13 3.90 -3.36 -10.49
C ILE A 13 3.56 -4.35 -9.38
N ILE A 14 2.50 -4.10 -8.60
CA ILE A 14 2.04 -5.00 -7.53
C ILE A 14 1.56 -6.34 -8.10
N SER A 15 0.75 -6.33 -9.17
CA SER A 15 0.22 -7.54 -9.78
C SER A 15 1.28 -8.45 -10.38
N THR A 16 2.33 -7.88 -10.97
CA THR A 16 3.43 -8.66 -11.57
C THR A 16 4.40 -9.22 -10.52
N THR A 17 4.46 -8.60 -9.34
CA THR A 17 5.37 -8.98 -8.25
C THR A 17 4.72 -9.91 -7.22
N LEU A 18 3.40 -9.88 -7.04
CA LEU A 18 2.66 -10.64 -6.00
C LEU A 18 1.76 -11.77 -6.55
N LEU A 19 2.16 -12.38 -7.67
CA LEU A 19 1.34 -13.34 -8.43
C LEU A 19 0.75 -14.57 -7.68
N PRO A 20 1.22 -15.02 -6.49
CA PRO A 20 0.54 -16.10 -5.77
C PRO A 20 -0.76 -15.69 -5.05
N SER A 21 -0.85 -14.47 -4.51
CA SER A 21 -2.02 -14.00 -3.73
C SER A 21 -3.06 -13.28 -4.58
N ALA A 22 -2.68 -12.75 -5.74
CA ALA A 22 -3.57 -12.07 -6.69
C ALA A 22 -4.69 -12.96 -7.27
N LEU A 23 -4.51 -14.28 -7.27
CA LEU A 23 -5.50 -15.25 -7.76
C LEU A 23 -6.40 -15.82 -6.65
N ALA A 24 -6.07 -15.59 -5.38
CA ALA A 24 -6.74 -16.27 -4.27
C ALA A 24 -8.11 -15.67 -3.89
N ASN A 25 -8.34 -14.38 -4.14
CA ASN A 25 -9.58 -13.69 -3.75
C ASN A 25 -10.31 -13.05 -4.95
N HIS A 26 -10.70 -13.88 -5.92
CA HIS A 26 -11.54 -13.43 -7.04
C HIS A 26 -13.04 -13.41 -6.65
N ARG A 27 -13.58 -12.24 -6.28
CA ARG A 27 -15.04 -12.05 -6.12
C ARG A 27 -15.72 -11.01 -7.00
N THR A 28 -15.03 -10.22 -7.82
CA THR A 28 -15.73 -9.14 -8.56
C THR A 28 -15.42 -8.99 -10.04
N GLY A 29 -14.51 -9.76 -10.66
CA GLY A 29 -14.20 -9.61 -12.08
C GLY A 29 -13.80 -8.17 -12.46
N SER A 30 -13.30 -7.41 -11.49
CA SER A 30 -13.06 -5.97 -11.61
C SER A 30 -11.66 -5.68 -12.10
N ILE A 31 -11.50 -4.59 -12.83
CA ILE A 31 -10.21 -4.10 -13.31
C ILE A 31 -9.36 -3.79 -12.08
N ILE A 32 -8.13 -4.30 -12.04
CA ILE A 32 -7.17 -3.97 -10.98
C ILE A 32 -6.88 -2.47 -11.08
N ALA A 33 -7.34 -1.72 -10.08
CA ALA A 33 -7.15 -0.28 -9.98
C ALA A 33 -6.86 0.09 -8.52
N PRO A 34 -6.10 1.16 -8.25
CA PRO A 34 -5.86 1.60 -6.90
C PRO A 34 -7.18 2.10 -6.30
N GLU A 35 -7.59 1.52 -5.17
CA GLU A 35 -8.78 1.97 -4.41
C GLU A 35 -8.41 3.10 -3.46
N LEU A 36 -7.22 3.02 -2.84
CA LEU A 36 -6.71 3.99 -1.88
C LEU A 36 -5.23 4.29 -2.12
N LEU A 37 -4.87 5.55 -1.90
CA LEU A 37 -3.51 6.06 -2.06
C LEU A 37 -3.17 7.02 -0.93
N LEU A 38 -2.04 6.81 -0.27
CA LEU A 38 -1.40 7.78 0.61
C LEU A 38 0.02 8.06 0.12
N ALA A 39 0.50 9.28 0.37
CA ALA A 39 1.85 9.69 0.05
C ALA A 39 2.54 10.16 1.33
N GLY A 40 3.72 9.60 1.62
CA GLY A 40 4.50 9.89 2.83
C GLY A 40 5.94 9.41 2.64
N ASP A 41 6.85 9.83 3.52
CA ASP A 41 8.24 9.33 3.56
C ASP A 41 8.29 8.13 4.50
N PHE A 42 7.98 6.94 3.97
CA PHE A 42 7.81 5.73 4.78
C PHE A 42 9.17 5.14 5.16
N ASN A 43 10.18 5.25 4.28
CA ASN A 43 11.53 4.75 4.56
C ASN A 43 12.48 5.80 5.18
N GLN A 44 12.02 7.03 5.41
CA GLN A 44 12.80 8.16 5.95
C GLN A 44 14.03 8.54 5.11
N ASP A 45 13.98 8.32 3.80
CA ASP A 45 15.07 8.69 2.89
C ASP A 45 14.95 10.14 2.36
N GLY A 46 13.87 10.83 2.72
CA GLY A 46 13.58 12.20 2.31
C GLY A 46 12.85 12.32 0.97
N ASN A 47 12.56 11.22 0.30
CA ASN A 47 11.72 11.19 -0.90
C ASN A 47 10.27 10.84 -0.56
N MET A 48 9.36 11.20 -1.46
CA MET A 48 7.95 10.86 -1.31
C MET A 48 7.69 9.44 -1.80
N ASP A 49 7.27 8.56 -0.90
CA ASP A 49 6.82 7.21 -1.18
C ASP A 49 5.29 7.15 -1.31
N LEU A 50 4.76 6.00 -1.72
CA LEU A 50 3.32 5.76 -1.84
C LEU A 50 2.90 4.50 -1.10
N ALA A 51 1.84 4.58 -0.29
CA ALA A 51 1.09 3.42 0.16
C ALA A 51 -0.13 3.23 -0.75
N VAL A 52 -0.26 2.05 -1.36
CA VAL A 52 -1.29 1.75 -2.36
C VAL A 52 -2.03 0.49 -1.99
N ASN A 53 -3.36 0.55 -1.96
CA ASN A 53 -4.22 -0.63 -2.02
C ASN A 53 -4.85 -0.75 -3.41
N CYS A 54 -4.87 -1.96 -3.95
CA CYS A 54 -5.44 -2.25 -5.26
C CYS A 54 -6.66 -3.16 -5.12
N THR A 55 -7.70 -2.89 -5.91
CA THR A 55 -8.88 -3.75 -5.98
C THR A 55 -8.48 -5.18 -6.32
N GLY A 56 -8.98 -6.13 -5.52
CA GLY A 56 -8.68 -7.56 -5.68
C GLY A 56 -7.36 -8.03 -5.04
N PHE A 57 -6.66 -7.15 -4.32
CA PHE A 57 -5.49 -7.50 -3.54
C PHE A 57 -5.77 -7.32 -2.05
N ASP A 58 -5.55 -8.37 -1.27
CA ASP A 58 -5.54 -8.37 0.20
C ASP A 58 -4.25 -7.78 0.76
N VAL A 59 -3.73 -6.74 0.11
CA VAL A 59 -2.48 -6.10 0.55
C VAL A 59 -2.53 -4.58 0.44
N VAL A 60 -1.78 -3.92 1.32
CA VAL A 60 -1.30 -2.57 1.12
C VAL A 60 0.18 -2.66 0.74
N ALA A 61 0.54 -2.16 -0.43
CA ALA A 61 1.91 -2.12 -0.90
C ALA A 61 2.52 -0.73 -0.66
N ILE A 62 3.78 -0.71 -0.25
CA ILE A 62 4.59 0.51 -0.14
C ILE A 62 5.52 0.56 -1.36
N LEU A 63 5.44 1.67 -2.09
CA LEU A 63 6.30 1.95 -3.23
C LEU A 63 7.26 3.08 -2.86
N PHE A 64 8.56 2.78 -2.82
CA PHE A 64 9.58 3.78 -2.51
C PHE A 64 9.83 4.69 -3.71
N GLY A 65 9.83 5.99 -3.47
CA GLY A 65 10.04 7.02 -4.47
C GLY A 65 11.51 7.33 -4.67
N ASP A 66 11.93 7.58 -5.91
CA ASP A 66 13.31 7.99 -6.23
C ASP A 66 13.52 9.52 -6.23
N GLY A 67 12.50 10.28 -5.81
CA GLY A 67 12.48 11.74 -5.85
C GLY A 67 12.34 12.36 -7.26
N GLN A 68 12.38 11.55 -8.32
CA GLN A 68 12.23 11.94 -9.73
C GLN A 68 10.91 11.48 -10.34
N GLY A 69 10.06 10.84 -9.54
CA GLY A 69 8.76 10.31 -9.94
C GLY A 69 8.80 8.84 -10.40
N GLY A 70 9.95 8.17 -10.24
CA GLY A 70 10.06 6.72 -10.30
C GLY A 70 9.73 6.08 -8.96
N PHE A 71 9.22 4.85 -9.02
CA PHE A 71 8.77 4.10 -7.85
C PHE A 71 9.19 2.63 -7.96
N THR A 72 9.64 2.06 -6.85
CA THR A 72 9.99 0.64 -6.74
C THR A 72 9.24 -0.01 -5.57
N LEU A 73 8.97 -1.32 -5.64
CA LEU A 73 8.29 -2.01 -4.54
C LEU A 73 9.22 -2.07 -3.33
N GLY A 74 8.84 -1.40 -2.24
CA GLY A 74 9.57 -1.37 -0.97
C GLY A 74 9.10 -2.45 0.01
N GLY A 75 7.82 -2.80 -0.01
CA GLY A 75 7.23 -3.82 0.85
C GLY A 75 5.73 -3.95 0.64
N HIS A 76 5.12 -4.93 1.28
CA HIS A 76 3.66 -5.04 1.33
C HIS A 76 3.22 -5.74 2.62
N PHE A 77 1.99 -5.46 3.03
CA PHE A 77 1.37 -6.05 4.20
C PHE A 77 0.06 -6.70 3.83
N PRO A 78 -0.23 -7.91 4.33
CA PRO A 78 -1.55 -8.47 4.24
C PRO A 78 -2.55 -7.58 4.98
N VAL A 79 -3.67 -7.28 4.33
CA VAL A 79 -4.85 -6.65 4.92
C VAL A 79 -6.08 -7.42 4.46
N ASP A 80 -7.19 -7.30 5.17
CA ASP A 80 -8.43 -7.91 4.72
C ASP A 80 -8.96 -7.27 3.42
N THR A 81 -9.66 -8.06 2.62
CA THR A 81 -10.03 -7.87 1.19
C THR A 81 -10.80 -6.59 0.84
N LEU A 82 -11.13 -5.76 1.83
CA LEU A 82 -12.13 -4.71 1.73
C LEU A 82 -11.75 -3.48 2.56
N THR A 83 -10.51 -3.02 2.42
CA THR A 83 -10.10 -1.73 2.98
C THR A 83 -11.06 -0.64 2.51
N LYS A 84 -11.70 0.06 3.44
CA LYS A 84 -12.52 1.25 3.16
C LYS A 84 -11.87 2.55 3.58
N GLY A 85 -10.89 2.48 4.47
CA GLY A 85 -10.10 3.62 4.87
C GLY A 85 -8.65 3.21 5.06
N LEU A 86 -7.75 4.04 4.54
CA LEU A 86 -6.33 3.97 4.83
C LEU A 86 -5.92 5.35 5.35
N GLN A 87 -5.31 5.39 6.53
CA GLN A 87 -4.75 6.60 7.14
C GLN A 87 -3.33 6.35 7.57
N MET A 88 -2.56 7.43 7.73
CA MET A 88 -1.17 7.37 8.19
C MET A 88 -0.88 8.36 9.31
N GLY A 89 0.06 8.01 10.17
CA GLY A 89 0.59 8.85 11.23
C GLY A 89 1.47 8.07 12.19
N ASP A 90 2.30 8.76 12.97
CA ASP A 90 3.10 8.15 14.02
C ASP A 90 2.21 7.90 15.26
N VAL A 91 1.57 6.72 15.32
CA VAL A 91 0.59 6.38 16.36
C VAL A 91 1.26 5.85 17.62
N ASN A 92 2.46 5.28 17.50
CA ASN A 92 3.21 4.73 18.63
C ASN A 92 4.28 5.69 19.18
N ARG A 93 4.53 6.82 18.51
CA ARG A 93 5.52 7.87 18.84
C ARG A 93 6.98 7.43 18.71
N ASP A 94 7.27 6.53 17.77
CA ASP A 94 8.63 6.10 17.48
C ASP A 94 9.33 6.94 16.39
N GLY A 95 8.59 7.86 15.77
CA GLY A 95 9.08 8.74 14.71
C GLY A 95 8.92 8.17 13.31
N HIS A 96 8.38 6.97 13.14
CA HIS A 96 8.06 6.36 11.85
C HIS A 96 6.58 6.54 11.50
N LEU A 97 6.26 6.59 10.20
CA LEU A 97 4.87 6.64 9.75
C LEU A 97 4.24 5.25 9.86
N ASP A 98 3.24 5.13 10.72
CA ASP A 98 2.38 3.96 10.80
C ASP A 98 1.20 4.08 9.82
N LEU A 99 0.58 2.94 9.50
CA LEU A 99 -0.64 2.86 8.67
C LEU A 99 -1.79 2.25 9.46
N VAL A 100 -2.97 2.86 9.35
CA VAL A 100 -4.21 2.35 9.94
C VAL A 100 -5.16 1.96 8.82
N ASN A 101 -5.52 0.68 8.80
CA ASN A 101 -6.45 0.08 7.86
C ASN A 101 -7.82 -0.11 8.54
N ALA A 102 -8.85 0.52 7.99
CA ALA A 102 -10.24 0.27 8.38
C ALA A 102 -10.89 -0.67 7.34
N ALA A 103 -11.32 -1.84 7.80
CA ALA A 103 -12.07 -2.80 7.01
C ALA A 103 -13.59 -2.61 7.21
N ASN A 104 -14.40 -3.19 6.32
CA ASN A 104 -15.87 -3.17 6.43
C ASN A 104 -16.41 -4.54 6.79
N TRP A 105 -17.68 -4.66 7.17
CA TRP A 105 -18.42 -5.92 7.37
C TRP A 105 -17.93 -6.82 8.51
N GLY A 106 -17.39 -6.23 9.58
CA GLY A 106 -16.99 -6.96 10.79
C GLY A 106 -15.64 -7.67 10.68
N TYR A 107 -14.83 -7.25 9.72
CA TYR A 107 -13.41 -7.60 9.63
C TYR A 107 -12.59 -6.72 10.57
N ASP A 108 -11.40 -7.16 10.95
CA ASP A 108 -10.58 -6.48 11.96
C ASP A 108 -9.99 -5.18 11.42
N GLU A 109 -9.93 -4.15 12.27
CA GLU A 109 -9.08 -2.98 12.01
C GLU A 109 -7.62 -3.32 12.32
N THR A 110 -6.74 -3.05 11.37
CA THR A 110 -5.30 -3.33 11.51
C THR A 110 -4.52 -2.04 11.63
N VAL A 111 -3.60 -1.99 12.60
CA VAL A 111 -2.54 -0.99 12.65
C VAL A 111 -1.24 -1.66 12.22
N LEU A 112 -0.64 -1.14 11.16
CA LEU A 112 0.67 -1.56 10.65
C LEU A 112 1.69 -0.54 11.16
N LEU A 113 2.58 -0.99 12.06
CA LEU A 113 3.62 -0.12 12.59
C LEU A 113 4.73 0.08 11.56
N GLY A 114 5.10 1.33 11.34
CA GLY A 114 6.22 1.74 10.50
C GLY A 114 7.55 1.38 11.17
N THR A 115 8.54 1.05 10.37
CA THR A 115 9.88 0.71 10.85
C THR A 115 10.94 1.25 9.88
N PRO A 116 12.20 1.44 10.33
CA PRO A 116 13.31 1.88 9.47
C PRO A 116 13.57 0.96 8.27
N SER A 117 13.18 -0.30 8.41
CA SER A 117 13.15 -1.29 7.34
C SER A 117 11.74 -1.85 7.32
N PHE A 118 10.94 -1.51 6.31
CA PHE A 118 9.64 -2.13 5.99
C PHE A 118 9.80 -3.63 5.60
N GLU A 119 10.76 -4.33 6.20
CA GLU A 119 10.98 -5.74 6.05
C GLU A 119 10.23 -6.49 7.16
N ARG A 120 9.19 -7.20 6.71
CA ARG A 120 8.75 -8.50 7.26
C ARG A 120 7.97 -8.46 8.57
N LEU A 121 6.64 -8.38 8.43
CA LEU A 121 5.79 -9.25 9.25
C LEU A 121 5.65 -10.59 8.51
N GLN A 122 6.04 -11.68 9.17
CA GLN A 122 5.75 -13.05 8.74
C GLN A 122 4.27 -13.37 8.97
#